data_AF-A0A931CW73-F1
#
_entry.id   AF-A0A931CW73-F1
#
_cell.length_a   1.000
_cell.length_b   1.000
_cell.length_c   1.000
_cell.angle_alpha   90.00
_cell.angle_beta   90.00
_cell.angle_gamma   90.00
#
_symmetry.space_group_name_H-M   'P 1'
#
loop_
_entity.id
_entity.type
_entity.pdbx_description
1 polymer ?
#
loop_
_entity_poly.entity_id
_entity_poly.type
_entity_poly.pdbx_seq_one_letter_code
_entity_poly.pdbx_strand_id
1 'polypeptide(L)'
;LGSAPDQVTRVYEFLLANLPGRTGFVTGCCGAPARWAGRPALETDTLARFTSFWEDAGRPTIITACSACTWMLSRHLPDADIVSLYKTLLDLTDCLPAVPRNTAPNPVNIIDPCTAREDPAVQEAVRSLARSAGVIIQELPAAGALTECCGFGGLVFNANPKLSQKINQQRAGQSDQDFLAYCAMCRDRLARVGKKTAHLLDLFWPQTDHPEQRKDPGFSGRHDNLAQVKHRMLAELWQEPPTPHLPEGPVVPVRYNPGVRQVLEDHFILESDIEQVLSHIGTGTPPFYNPENGTHIAFFRPGRVCFWVTFRKYKTRIEIVNAWSHRMQVIPNTLFVPGTPTEPHNETIVCRSCDNGELGFFKNHVEYLGSRFDVVLPQCKNCGMIYISPDIARGRMAEVEKILEDK
;
A
#
# COMPACT_ATOMS: atom_id res chain seq x y z
N LEU A 1 -7.06 3.14 9.21
CA LEU A 1 -7.29 1.72 8.87
C LEU A 1 -5.96 1.03 8.59
N GLY A 2 -5.34 1.22 7.41
CA GLY A 2 -4.06 0.54 7.10
C GLY A 2 -2.81 1.04 7.85
N SER A 3 -2.82 2.28 8.39
CA SER A 3 -1.65 2.85 9.09
C SER A 3 -1.54 2.43 10.56
N ALA A 4 -2.62 2.64 11.32
CA ALA A 4 -2.74 2.31 12.74
C ALA A 4 -4.11 1.64 12.94
N PRO A 5 -4.19 0.30 12.92
CA PRO A 5 -5.46 -0.42 12.96
C PRO A 5 -6.19 -0.25 14.30
N ASP A 6 -5.51 -0.44 15.43
CA ASP A 6 -6.16 -0.39 16.76
C ASP A 6 -6.71 1.01 17.09
N GLN A 7 -6.08 2.07 16.57
CA GLN A 7 -6.61 3.43 16.73
C GLN A 7 -7.97 3.61 16.07
N VAL A 8 -8.23 2.95 14.94
CA VAL A 8 -9.55 3.02 14.31
C VAL A 8 -10.59 2.38 15.19
N THR A 9 -10.30 1.21 15.74
CA THR A 9 -11.21 0.50 16.65
C THR A 9 -11.51 1.36 17.88
N ARG A 10 -10.48 1.91 18.54
CA ARG A 10 -10.66 2.77 19.73
C ARG A 10 -11.44 4.05 19.46
N VAL A 11 -11.17 4.72 18.32
CA VAL A 11 -11.95 5.90 17.92
C VAL A 11 -13.40 5.50 17.64
N TYR A 12 -13.64 4.38 16.98
CA TYR A 12 -14.99 3.92 16.69
C TYR A 12 -15.77 3.58 17.97
N GLU A 13 -15.16 2.88 18.91
CA GLU A 13 -15.73 2.61 20.24
C GLU A 13 -16.04 3.90 21.00
N PHE A 14 -15.13 4.89 20.95
CA PHE A 14 -15.36 6.21 21.54
C PHE A 14 -16.58 6.90 20.92
N LEU A 15 -16.71 6.89 19.59
CA LEU A 15 -17.86 7.49 18.91
C LEU A 15 -19.16 6.75 19.23
N LEU A 16 -19.13 5.42 19.34
CA LEU A 16 -20.29 4.62 19.74
C LEU A 16 -20.76 4.95 21.16
N ALA A 17 -19.83 5.22 22.08
CA ALA A 17 -20.14 5.52 23.47
C ALA A 17 -20.66 6.95 23.69
N ASN A 18 -20.30 7.91 22.81
CA ASN A 18 -20.51 9.34 23.07
C ASN A 18 -21.40 10.05 22.05
N LEU A 19 -21.66 9.47 20.86
CA LEU A 19 -22.61 10.05 19.92
C LEU A 19 -24.04 9.59 20.21
N PRO A 20 -25.04 10.48 20.08
CA PRO A 20 -26.43 10.10 20.21
C PRO A 20 -26.87 9.24 19.00
N GLY A 21 -27.65 8.19 19.26
CA GLY A 21 -28.24 7.36 18.21
C GLY A 21 -27.38 6.14 17.84
N ARG A 22 -27.54 5.66 16.59
CA ARG A 22 -26.81 4.50 16.07
C ARG A 22 -25.71 4.98 15.12
N THR A 23 -24.46 4.68 15.44
CA THR A 23 -23.31 4.94 14.57
C THR A 23 -22.98 3.70 13.76
N GLY A 24 -22.94 3.83 12.44
CA GLY A 24 -22.49 2.78 11.53
C GLY A 24 -21.00 2.90 11.20
N PHE A 25 -20.43 1.86 10.60
CA PHE A 25 -19.06 1.87 10.07
C PHE A 25 -19.06 1.43 8.61
N VAL A 26 -18.32 2.15 7.77
CA VAL A 26 -18.20 1.85 6.34
C VAL A 26 -16.73 1.82 5.92
N THR A 27 -16.35 0.75 5.21
CA THR A 27 -15.03 0.60 4.61
C THR A 27 -15.15 0.70 3.09
N GLY A 28 -15.19 1.93 2.58
CA GLY A 28 -15.27 2.24 1.16
C GLY A 28 -14.21 3.26 0.73
N CYS A 29 -13.81 3.22 -0.53
CA CYS A 29 -12.94 4.24 -1.11
C CYS A 29 -13.77 5.45 -1.55
N CYS A 30 -13.31 6.68 -1.27
CA CYS A 30 -13.94 7.92 -1.73
C CYS A 30 -13.67 8.25 -3.21
N GLY A 31 -13.06 7.34 -3.97
CA GLY A 31 -12.74 7.55 -5.39
C GLY A 31 -11.47 8.36 -5.66
N ALA A 32 -10.82 8.95 -4.64
CA ALA A 32 -9.64 9.80 -4.83
C ALA A 32 -8.53 9.17 -5.71
N PRO A 33 -8.10 7.90 -5.51
CA PRO A 33 -7.09 7.30 -6.38
C PRO A 33 -7.52 7.16 -7.84
N ALA A 34 -8.79 6.81 -8.11
CA ALA A 34 -9.30 6.69 -9.47
C ALA A 34 -9.32 8.06 -10.18
N ARG A 35 -9.71 9.11 -9.46
CA ARG A 35 -9.65 10.49 -9.93
C ARG A 35 -8.23 10.92 -10.27
N TRP A 36 -7.29 10.70 -9.34
CA TRP A 36 -5.89 11.05 -9.54
C TRP A 36 -5.24 10.29 -10.71
N ALA A 37 -5.70 9.06 -10.96
CA ALA A 37 -5.26 8.25 -12.09
C ALA A 37 -5.92 8.62 -13.43
N GLY A 38 -6.81 9.62 -13.47
CA GLY A 38 -7.54 9.98 -14.68
C GLY A 38 -8.50 8.88 -15.16
N ARG A 39 -9.11 8.13 -14.23
CA ARG A 39 -10.01 6.99 -14.53
C ARG A 39 -11.47 7.35 -14.19
N PRO A 40 -12.15 8.19 -14.99
CA PRO A 40 -13.46 8.74 -14.65
C PRO A 40 -14.55 7.67 -14.50
N ALA A 41 -14.53 6.61 -15.33
CA ALA A 41 -15.47 5.50 -15.18
C ALA A 41 -15.30 4.79 -13.83
N LEU A 42 -14.06 4.50 -13.43
CA LEU A 42 -13.78 3.86 -12.15
C LEU A 42 -14.10 4.77 -10.96
N GLU A 43 -13.84 6.08 -11.09
CA GLU A 43 -14.25 7.09 -10.10
C GLU A 43 -15.78 7.08 -9.94
N THR A 44 -16.52 7.15 -11.05
CA THR A 44 -17.99 7.15 -11.07
C THR A 44 -18.56 5.88 -10.45
N ASP A 45 -18.09 4.69 -10.86
CA ASP A 45 -18.56 3.41 -10.32
C ASP A 45 -18.29 3.29 -8.82
N THR A 46 -17.14 3.80 -8.37
CA THR A 46 -16.75 3.75 -6.96
C THR A 46 -17.64 4.64 -6.10
N LEU A 47 -17.91 5.86 -6.57
CA LEU A 47 -18.77 6.80 -5.87
C LEU A 47 -20.23 6.35 -5.89
N ALA A 48 -20.73 5.82 -7.01
CA ALA A 48 -22.09 5.29 -7.11
C ALA A 48 -22.38 4.18 -6.07
N ARG A 49 -21.42 3.27 -5.85
CA ARG A 49 -21.55 2.25 -4.79
C ARG A 49 -21.65 2.85 -3.39
N PHE A 50 -20.86 3.88 -3.11
CA PHE A 50 -20.92 4.58 -1.83
C PHE A 50 -22.24 5.35 -1.66
N THR A 51 -22.69 6.04 -2.71
CA THR A 51 -23.96 6.78 -2.72
C THR A 51 -25.13 5.85 -2.44
N SER A 52 -25.25 4.72 -3.15
CA SER A 52 -26.30 3.73 -2.91
C SER A 52 -26.28 3.25 -1.46
N PHE A 53 -25.11 2.86 -0.94
CA PHE A 53 -24.99 2.43 0.45
C PHE A 53 -25.44 3.50 1.45
N TRP A 54 -25.06 4.77 1.23
CA TRP A 54 -25.44 5.87 2.09
C TRP A 54 -26.95 6.18 2.04
N GLU A 55 -27.56 6.12 0.86
CA GLU A 55 -29.00 6.29 0.68
C GLU A 55 -29.79 5.15 1.34
N ASP A 56 -29.36 3.90 1.13
CA ASP A 56 -29.96 2.71 1.75
C ASP A 56 -29.85 2.74 3.28
N ALA A 57 -28.80 3.36 3.81
CA ALA A 57 -28.61 3.59 5.24
C ALA A 57 -29.49 4.73 5.81
N GLY A 58 -30.33 5.38 4.99
CA GLY A 58 -31.22 6.46 5.41
C GLY A 58 -30.57 7.84 5.42
N ARG A 59 -29.52 8.04 4.62
CA ARG A 59 -28.79 9.31 4.47
C ARG A 59 -28.26 9.91 5.80
N PRO A 60 -27.57 9.14 6.66
CA PRO A 60 -27.04 9.66 7.92
C PRO A 60 -25.91 10.68 7.69
N THR A 61 -25.60 11.50 8.70
CA THR A 61 -24.38 12.32 8.72
C THR A 61 -23.14 11.44 8.54
N ILE A 62 -22.23 11.88 7.65
CA ILE A 62 -21.00 11.16 7.32
C ILE A 62 -19.84 11.77 8.11
N ILE A 63 -19.21 10.98 8.99
CA ILE A 63 -18.00 11.39 9.70
C ILE A 63 -16.76 10.88 8.96
N THR A 64 -15.86 11.78 8.57
CA THR A 64 -14.62 11.43 7.86
C THR A 64 -13.37 11.77 8.67
N ALA A 65 -12.48 10.79 8.86
CA ALA A 65 -11.16 11.03 9.44
C ALA A 65 -10.14 11.58 8.43
N CYS A 66 -10.39 11.36 7.14
CA CYS A 66 -9.48 11.75 6.06
C CYS A 66 -10.02 13.00 5.36
N SER A 67 -9.24 14.09 5.37
CA SER A 67 -9.59 15.33 4.68
C SER A 67 -9.78 15.15 3.16
N ALA A 68 -9.09 14.19 2.54
CA ALA A 68 -9.35 13.86 1.14
C ALA A 68 -10.71 13.17 0.93
N CYS A 69 -11.18 12.38 1.90
CA CYS A 69 -12.53 11.81 1.84
C CYS A 69 -13.59 12.92 1.99
N THR A 70 -13.41 13.85 2.93
CA THR A 70 -14.27 15.05 3.05
C THR A 70 -14.37 15.77 1.70
N TRP A 71 -13.22 16.13 1.13
CA TRP A 71 -13.17 16.88 -0.13
C TRP A 71 -13.81 16.14 -1.30
N MET A 72 -13.55 14.83 -1.46
CA MET A 72 -14.14 14.03 -2.53
C MET A 72 -15.66 13.89 -2.37
N LEU A 73 -16.11 13.55 -1.17
CA LEU A 73 -17.52 13.28 -0.91
C LEU A 73 -18.36 14.56 -0.96
N SER A 74 -17.90 15.68 -0.41
CA SER A 74 -18.64 16.96 -0.47
C SER A 74 -18.85 17.46 -1.91
N ARG A 75 -17.99 17.07 -2.85
CA ARG A 75 -18.15 17.39 -4.28
C ARG A 75 -19.15 16.48 -4.99
N HIS A 76 -19.27 15.23 -4.55
CA HIS A 76 -20.13 14.23 -5.19
C HIS A 76 -21.51 14.13 -4.56
N LEU A 77 -21.61 14.44 -3.27
CA LEU A 77 -22.82 14.40 -2.45
C LEU A 77 -23.05 15.79 -1.83
N PRO A 78 -23.42 16.80 -2.62
CA PRO A 78 -23.60 18.18 -2.12
C PRO A 78 -24.71 18.30 -1.06
N ASP A 79 -25.67 17.38 -1.07
CA ASP A 79 -26.79 17.35 -0.12
C ASP A 79 -26.50 16.53 1.15
N ALA A 80 -25.34 15.87 1.22
CA ALA A 80 -24.97 15.09 2.40
C ALA A 80 -24.37 15.98 3.49
N ASP A 81 -24.79 15.77 4.73
CA ASP A 81 -24.12 16.34 5.90
C ASP A 81 -22.81 15.57 6.14
N ILE A 82 -21.67 16.21 5.87
CA ILE A 82 -20.34 15.61 5.98
C ILE A 82 -19.53 16.42 6.99
N VAL A 83 -19.09 15.75 8.06
CA VAL A 83 -18.32 16.36 9.14
C VAL A 83 -16.97 15.68 9.32
N SER A 84 -15.96 16.48 9.62
CA SER A 84 -14.63 15.97 9.95
C SER A 84 -14.63 15.33 11.34
N LEU A 85 -13.98 14.17 11.48
CA LEU A 85 -13.75 13.52 12.77
C LEU A 85 -13.15 14.49 13.78
N TYR A 86 -12.23 15.37 13.36
CA TYR A 86 -11.56 16.29 14.27
C TYR A 86 -12.50 17.36 14.83
N LYS A 87 -13.53 17.76 14.08
CA LYS A 87 -14.58 18.64 14.60
C LYS A 87 -15.45 17.88 15.60
N THR A 88 -15.86 16.66 15.26
CA THR A 88 -16.63 15.81 16.16
C THR A 88 -15.89 15.52 17.48
N LEU A 89 -14.58 15.25 17.43
CA LEU A 89 -13.77 15.06 18.63
C LEU A 89 -13.63 16.35 19.43
N LEU A 90 -13.59 17.51 18.77
CA LEU A 90 -13.57 18.81 19.46
C LEU A 90 -14.88 19.04 20.22
N ASP A 91 -16.03 18.76 19.60
CA ASP A 91 -17.34 18.86 20.25
C ASP A 91 -17.48 17.88 21.44
N LEU A 92 -16.72 16.78 21.42
CA LEU A 92 -16.66 15.76 22.46
C LEU A 92 -15.39 15.86 23.33
N THR A 93 -14.72 17.02 23.37
CA THR A 93 -13.40 17.14 24.03
C THR A 93 -13.44 16.71 25.49
N ASP A 94 -14.52 17.02 26.21
CA ASP A 94 -14.67 16.69 27.63
C ASP A 94 -14.83 15.17 27.89
N CYS A 95 -15.19 14.40 26.86
CA CYS A 95 -15.31 12.96 26.94
C CYS A 95 -14.02 12.23 26.56
N LEU A 96 -13.04 12.94 25.98
CA LEU A 96 -11.80 12.32 25.50
C LEU A 96 -11.03 11.67 26.65
N PRO A 97 -10.33 10.56 26.39
CA PRO A 97 -9.47 9.94 27.39
C PRO A 97 -8.48 10.95 27.97
N ALA A 98 -8.22 10.83 29.27
CA ALA A 98 -7.16 11.60 29.90
C ALA A 98 -5.84 11.32 29.17
N VAL A 99 -5.18 12.39 28.72
CA VAL A 99 -3.91 12.28 28.02
C VAL A 99 -2.86 11.80 29.03
N PRO A 100 -2.23 10.64 28.81
CA PRO A 100 -1.09 10.23 29.62
C PRO A 100 -0.05 11.34 29.48
N ARG A 101 0.25 12.04 30.59
CA ARG A 101 1.11 13.24 30.67
C ARG A 101 2.01 13.39 29.44
N ASN A 102 1.80 14.44 28.66
CA ASN A 102 2.71 14.80 27.58
C ASN A 102 4.11 15.04 28.18
N THR A 103 5.02 14.08 28.01
CA THR A 103 6.43 14.18 28.44
C THR A 103 7.30 14.88 27.39
N ALA A 104 6.71 15.50 26.36
CA ALA A 104 7.46 16.30 25.39
C ALA A 104 7.57 17.76 25.88
N PRO A 105 8.71 18.17 26.49
CA PRO A 105 8.94 19.58 26.83
C PRO A 105 9.11 20.46 25.58
N ASN A 106 9.26 19.86 24.41
CA ASN A 106 9.63 20.56 23.18
C ASN A 106 8.39 20.84 22.32
N PRO A 107 8.30 22.04 21.69
CA PRO A 107 7.26 22.32 20.73
C PRO A 107 7.28 21.36 19.53
N VAL A 108 6.11 21.10 18.94
CA VAL A 108 5.95 20.30 17.73
C VAL A 108 5.37 21.13 16.59
N ASN A 109 5.60 20.69 15.34
CA ASN A 109 5.00 21.33 14.17
C ASN A 109 3.77 20.56 13.68
N ILE A 110 2.65 21.26 13.46
CA ILE A 110 1.46 20.69 12.83
C ILE A 110 1.72 20.49 11.33
N ILE A 111 1.38 19.31 10.82
CA ILE A 111 1.42 19.00 9.38
C ILE A 111 0.00 18.92 8.84
N ASP A 112 -0.49 20.05 8.34
CA ASP A 112 -1.75 20.13 7.63
C ASP A 112 -1.67 19.34 6.29
N PRO A 113 -2.61 18.43 5.98
CA PRO A 113 -2.68 17.80 4.68
C PRO A 113 -3.12 18.82 3.62
N CYS A 114 -2.62 18.66 2.40
CA CYS A 114 -2.94 19.56 1.29
C CYS A 114 -4.44 19.69 0.99
N THR A 115 -5.24 18.66 1.29
CA THR A 115 -6.70 18.67 1.09
C THR A 115 -7.47 19.41 2.19
N ALA A 116 -6.81 19.87 3.25
CA ALA A 116 -7.41 20.69 4.30
C ALA A 116 -7.06 22.19 4.15
N ARG A 117 -6.33 22.62 3.11
CA ARG A 117 -5.90 24.02 2.92
C ARG A 117 -7.04 25.03 2.97
N GLU A 118 -8.17 24.67 2.40
CA GLU A 118 -9.38 25.51 2.31
C GLU A 118 -10.37 25.24 3.46
N ASP A 119 -9.98 24.46 4.47
CA ASP A 119 -10.81 24.12 5.63
C ASP A 119 -10.18 24.67 6.93
N PRO A 120 -10.29 26.00 7.18
CA PRO A 120 -9.73 26.61 8.38
C PRO A 120 -10.41 26.09 9.66
N ALA A 121 -11.65 25.61 9.59
CA ALA A 121 -12.37 25.07 10.73
C ALA A 121 -11.75 23.75 11.21
N VAL A 122 -11.41 22.84 10.28
CA VAL A 122 -10.68 21.61 10.62
C VAL A 122 -9.26 21.91 11.09
N GLN A 123 -8.58 22.86 10.43
CA GLN A 123 -7.25 23.31 10.85
C GLN A 123 -7.24 23.79 12.31
N GLU A 124 -8.22 24.59 12.72
CA GLU A 124 -8.32 25.07 14.10
C GLU A 124 -8.77 23.98 15.08
N ALA A 125 -9.67 23.08 14.66
CA ALA A 125 -10.08 21.97 15.50
C ALA A 125 -8.90 21.06 15.89
N VAL A 126 -8.02 20.76 14.93
CA VAL A 126 -6.78 20.00 15.18
C VAL A 126 -5.88 20.71 16.19
N ARG A 127 -5.69 22.02 16.03
CA ARG A 127 -4.85 22.83 16.92
C ARG A 127 -5.43 22.90 18.32
N SER A 128 -6.75 23.06 18.45
CA SER A 128 -7.45 23.07 19.73
C SER A 128 -7.34 21.73 20.45
N LEU A 129 -7.54 20.61 19.74
CA LEU A 129 -7.35 19.26 20.30
C LEU A 129 -5.90 19.01 20.74
N ALA A 130 -4.92 19.45 19.97
CA ALA A 130 -3.52 19.33 20.36
C ALA A 130 -3.21 20.15 21.63
N ARG A 131 -3.70 21.39 21.71
CA ARG A 131 -3.52 22.24 22.90
C ARG A 131 -4.23 21.66 24.14
N SER A 132 -5.43 21.08 23.99
CA SER A 132 -6.14 20.44 25.10
C SER A 132 -5.40 19.20 25.62
N ALA A 133 -4.65 18.52 24.75
CA ALA A 133 -3.72 17.46 25.11
C ALA A 133 -2.38 17.96 25.71
N GLY A 134 -2.23 19.26 25.94
CA GLY A 134 -1.02 19.87 26.49
C GLY A 134 0.16 19.94 25.51
N VAL A 135 -0.11 19.92 24.19
CA VAL A 135 0.92 20.07 23.16
C VAL A 135 1.23 21.55 22.95
N ILE A 136 2.52 21.90 22.99
CA ILE A 136 3.01 23.22 22.58
C ILE A 136 3.22 23.19 21.06
N ILE A 137 2.54 24.08 20.35
CA ILE A 137 2.60 24.14 18.88
C ILE A 137 3.53 25.28 18.46
N GLN A 138 4.44 24.97 17.54
CA GLN A 138 5.17 25.95 16.76
C GLN A 138 4.86 25.71 15.28
N GLU A 139 4.33 26.71 14.58
CA GLU A 139 3.97 26.54 13.18
C GLU A 139 5.19 26.58 12.26
N LEU A 140 5.15 25.81 11.16
CA LEU A 140 6.09 25.99 10.06
C LEU A 140 5.77 27.28 9.30
N PRO A 141 6.75 27.91 8.61
CA PRO A 141 6.49 29.09 7.78
C PRO A 141 5.38 28.88 6.74
N ALA A 142 5.30 27.66 6.17
CA ALA A 142 4.27 27.24 5.24
C ALA A 142 3.26 26.29 5.93
N ALA A 143 2.49 26.82 6.88
CA ALA A 143 1.42 26.12 7.59
C ALA A 143 0.01 26.49 7.05
N GLY A 144 -1.02 25.74 7.48
CA GLY A 144 -2.41 26.02 7.13
C GLY A 144 -2.66 26.01 5.62
N ALA A 145 -3.20 27.12 5.09
CA ALA A 145 -3.47 27.30 3.67
C ALA A 145 -2.23 27.17 2.76
N LEU A 146 -1.03 27.41 3.30
CA LEU A 146 0.24 27.32 2.58
C LEU A 146 0.93 25.96 2.73
N THR A 147 0.33 25.00 3.45
CA THR A 147 0.95 23.70 3.73
C THR A 147 1.46 22.99 2.48
N GLU A 148 2.68 22.46 2.51
CA GLU A 148 3.27 21.74 1.38
C GLU A 148 2.86 20.26 1.36
N CYS A 149 2.89 19.66 0.17
CA CYS A 149 2.50 18.26 -0.03
C CYS A 149 3.53 17.30 0.59
N CYS A 150 3.05 16.16 1.13
CA CYS A 150 3.90 15.08 1.63
C CYS A 150 4.36 14.08 0.54
N GLY A 151 4.07 14.35 -0.73
CA GLY A 151 4.41 13.48 -1.87
C GLY A 151 3.46 12.31 -2.13
N PHE A 152 2.40 12.12 -1.32
CA PHE A 152 1.43 11.02 -1.52
C PHE A 152 0.30 11.34 -2.50
N GLY A 153 -0.35 12.50 -2.36
CA GLY A 153 -1.52 12.86 -3.15
C GLY A 153 -1.21 12.95 -4.66
N GLY A 154 -2.25 12.80 -5.50
CA GLY A 154 -2.09 12.87 -6.95
C GLY A 154 -1.27 11.73 -7.56
N LEU A 155 -1.04 10.64 -6.81
CA LEU A 155 -0.26 9.47 -7.24
C LEU A 155 1.18 9.79 -7.69
N VAL A 156 1.76 10.90 -7.23
CA VAL A 156 3.14 11.28 -7.57
C VAL A 156 4.13 10.18 -7.14
N PHE A 157 3.87 9.50 -6.01
CA PHE A 157 4.70 8.39 -5.57
C PHE A 157 4.65 7.16 -6.51
N ASN A 158 3.60 7.00 -7.31
CA ASN A 158 3.52 5.96 -8.35
C ASN A 158 4.17 6.45 -9.65
N ALA A 159 3.81 7.66 -10.09
CA ALA A 159 4.25 8.20 -11.38
C ALA A 159 5.72 8.63 -11.40
N ASN A 160 6.23 9.16 -10.28
CA ASN A 160 7.61 9.62 -10.14
C ASN A 160 8.14 9.42 -8.70
N PRO A 161 8.56 8.18 -8.35
CA PRO A 161 9.06 7.85 -7.01
C PRO A 161 10.25 8.72 -6.57
N LYS A 162 11.15 9.08 -7.49
CA LYS A 162 12.32 9.94 -7.22
C LYS A 162 11.90 11.35 -6.80
N LEU A 163 10.91 11.93 -7.50
CA LEU A 163 10.35 13.22 -7.12
C LEU A 163 9.65 13.15 -5.77
N SER A 164 8.85 12.09 -5.52
CA SER A 164 8.24 11.88 -4.21
C SER A 164 9.30 11.82 -3.11
N GLN A 165 10.39 11.06 -3.29
CA GLN A 165 11.46 11.00 -2.30
C GLN A 165 12.05 12.38 -1.97
N LYS A 166 12.30 13.20 -3.00
CA LYS A 166 12.79 14.57 -2.83
C LYS A 166 11.79 15.45 -2.04
N ILE A 167 10.51 15.36 -2.37
CA ILE A 167 9.44 16.10 -1.66
C ILE A 167 9.42 15.68 -0.18
N ASN A 168 9.44 14.37 0.10
CA ASN A 168 9.41 13.85 1.46
C ASN A 168 10.62 14.35 2.28
N GLN A 169 11.83 14.26 1.71
CA GLN A 169 13.06 14.72 2.36
C GLN A 169 13.05 16.23 2.63
N GLN A 170 12.63 17.03 1.64
CA GLN A 170 12.51 18.47 1.81
C GLN A 170 11.52 18.81 2.91
N ARG A 171 10.33 18.19 2.92
CA ARG A 171 9.31 18.40 3.95
C ARG A 171 9.80 18.01 5.34
N ALA A 172 10.48 16.87 5.46
CA ALA A 172 11.06 16.41 6.72
C ALA A 172 12.15 17.36 7.27
N GLY A 173 12.92 18.00 6.39
CA GLY A 173 14.01 18.91 6.73
C GLY A 173 13.61 20.35 7.04
N GLN A 174 12.32 20.68 7.12
CA GLN A 174 11.87 22.06 7.36
C GLN A 174 12.02 22.52 8.82
N SER A 175 12.26 21.60 9.74
CA SER A 175 12.43 21.86 11.17
C SER A 175 13.08 20.64 11.81
N ASP A 176 13.79 20.84 12.92
CA ASP A 176 14.34 19.75 13.74
C ASP A 176 13.31 19.21 14.76
N GLN A 177 12.22 19.95 15.02
CA GLN A 177 11.17 19.55 15.95
C GLN A 177 10.33 18.39 15.43
N ASP A 178 9.76 17.60 16.32
CA ASP A 178 8.88 16.50 15.95
C ASP A 178 7.60 17.03 15.26
N PHE A 179 7.05 16.21 14.37
CA PHE A 179 5.86 16.56 13.61
C PHE A 179 4.60 15.90 14.17
N LEU A 180 3.48 16.61 14.11
CA LEU A 180 2.16 16.11 14.45
C LEU A 180 1.25 16.25 13.23
N ALA A 181 0.94 15.12 12.59
CA ALA A 181 0.08 15.07 11.41
C ALA A 181 -1.34 14.62 11.78
N TYR A 182 -2.32 14.99 10.96
CA TYR A 182 -3.70 14.49 11.07
C TYR A 182 -4.18 13.90 9.74
N CYS A 183 -3.22 13.47 8.93
CA CYS A 183 -3.45 12.61 7.77
C CYS A 183 -2.49 11.44 7.90
N ALA A 184 -3.04 10.22 7.93
CA ALA A 184 -2.26 8.99 8.05
C ALA A 184 -1.17 8.87 6.98
N MET A 185 -1.45 9.33 5.76
CA MET A 185 -0.47 9.30 4.68
C MET A 185 0.63 10.36 4.84
N CYS A 186 0.31 11.58 5.29
CA CYS A 186 1.33 12.57 5.62
C CYS A 186 2.27 12.04 6.70
N ARG A 187 1.69 11.48 7.76
CA ARG A 187 2.43 10.88 8.87
C ARG A 187 3.38 9.78 8.41
N ASP A 188 2.86 8.78 7.70
CA ASP A 188 3.67 7.64 7.30
C ASP A 188 4.75 8.02 6.27
N ARG A 189 4.44 8.93 5.33
CA ARG A 189 5.41 9.40 4.33
C ARG A 189 6.59 10.16 4.93
N LEU A 190 6.37 10.88 6.02
CA LEU A 190 7.41 11.58 6.78
C LEU A 190 8.22 10.61 7.66
N ALA A 191 7.54 9.68 8.34
CA ALA A 191 8.19 8.61 9.09
C ALA A 191 9.11 7.74 8.19
N ARG A 192 8.71 7.49 6.93
CA ARG A 192 9.50 6.74 5.95
C ARG A 192 10.87 7.36 5.65
N VAL A 193 11.00 8.68 5.75
CA VAL A 193 12.28 9.39 5.56
C VAL A 193 12.98 9.73 6.89
N GLY A 194 12.57 9.09 7.98
CA GLY A 194 13.20 9.19 9.29
C GLY A 194 12.74 10.37 10.15
N LYS A 195 11.74 11.15 9.72
CA LYS A 195 11.19 12.22 10.54
C LYS A 195 10.32 11.64 11.65
N LYS A 196 10.62 11.97 12.91
CA LYS A 196 9.72 11.68 14.04
C LYS A 196 8.38 12.37 13.79
N THR A 197 7.32 11.58 13.61
CA THR A 197 6.01 12.10 13.24
C THR A 197 4.91 11.27 13.89
N ALA A 198 4.21 11.88 14.85
CA ALA A 198 3.00 11.32 15.43
C ALA A 198 1.77 11.71 14.59
N HIS A 199 0.69 10.97 14.77
CA HIS A 199 -0.65 11.33 14.33
C HIS A 199 -1.41 12.00 15.48
N LEU A 200 -2.33 12.94 15.21
CA LEU A 200 -3.13 13.61 16.26
C LEU A 200 -3.83 12.62 17.20
N LEU A 201 -4.34 11.52 16.63
CA LEU A 201 -5.01 10.46 17.41
C LEU A 201 -4.06 9.72 18.37
N ASP A 202 -2.73 9.76 18.13
CA ASP A 202 -1.75 9.19 19.05
C ASP A 202 -1.76 9.90 20.42
N LEU A 203 -2.26 11.14 20.51
CA LEU A 203 -2.34 11.89 21.78
C LEU A 203 -3.39 11.30 22.74
N PHE A 204 -4.48 10.77 22.20
CA PHE A 204 -5.61 10.26 22.99
C PHE A 204 -5.63 8.73 23.05
N TRP A 205 -5.15 8.07 21.99
CA TRP A 205 -5.10 6.61 21.88
C TRP A 205 -3.73 6.14 21.36
N PRO A 206 -2.64 6.33 22.13
CA PRO A 206 -1.33 5.85 21.73
C PRO A 206 -1.32 4.32 21.62
N GLN A 207 -0.64 3.80 20.58
CA GLN A 207 -0.38 2.37 20.41
C GLN A 207 0.94 1.94 21.06
N THR A 208 1.86 2.89 21.28
CA THR A 208 3.17 2.70 21.88
C THR A 208 3.53 3.90 22.74
N ASP A 209 4.53 3.77 23.60
CA ASP A 209 5.03 4.91 24.41
C ASP A 209 5.69 6.02 23.56
N HIS A 210 6.12 5.66 22.34
CA HIS A 210 6.77 6.55 21.37
C HIS A 210 6.07 6.48 20.02
N PRO A 211 4.84 7.00 19.90
CA PRO A 211 4.08 6.93 18.67
C PRO A 211 4.78 7.66 17.51
N GLU A 212 5.50 8.74 17.78
CA GLU A 212 6.26 9.51 16.79
C GLU A 212 7.37 8.71 16.10
N GLN A 213 7.82 7.62 16.73
CA GLN A 213 8.85 6.72 16.19
C GLN A 213 8.27 5.52 15.42
N ARG A 214 6.95 5.34 15.41
CA ARG A 214 6.32 4.25 14.63
C ARG A 214 6.69 4.39 13.15
N LYS A 215 7.05 3.27 12.53
CA LYS A 215 7.46 3.21 11.12
C LYS A 215 6.25 3.25 10.17
N ASP A 216 6.50 3.62 8.92
CA ASP A 216 5.57 3.39 7.81
C ASP A 216 5.35 1.87 7.68
N PRO A 217 4.10 1.36 7.73
CA PRO A 217 3.82 -0.07 7.58
C PRO A 217 4.08 -0.62 6.17
N GLY A 218 4.33 0.23 5.17
CA GLY A 218 4.52 -0.20 3.77
C GLY A 218 3.22 -0.75 3.16
N PHE A 219 3.28 -1.27 1.93
CA PHE A 219 2.06 -1.75 1.25
C PHE A 219 1.52 -3.05 1.85
N SER A 220 2.38 -4.04 2.09
CA SER A 220 1.99 -5.32 2.71
C SER A 220 1.37 -5.09 4.09
N GLY A 221 2.07 -4.37 4.97
CA GLY A 221 1.58 -4.09 6.31
C GLY A 221 0.26 -3.32 6.33
N ARG A 222 0.02 -2.41 5.37
CA ARG A 222 -1.29 -1.75 5.24
C ARG A 222 -2.41 -2.71 4.88
N HIS A 223 -2.14 -3.67 4.00
CA HIS A 223 -3.12 -4.66 3.59
C HIS A 223 -3.43 -5.61 4.75
N ASP A 224 -2.40 -6.07 5.45
CA ASP A 224 -2.55 -6.92 6.63
C ASP A 224 -3.34 -6.20 7.73
N ASN A 225 -3.00 -4.95 8.01
CA ASN A 225 -3.73 -4.11 8.96
C ASN A 225 -5.21 -3.95 8.57
N LEU A 226 -5.52 -3.75 7.28
CA LEU A 226 -6.90 -3.65 6.79
C LEU A 226 -7.66 -4.97 7.00
N ALA A 227 -7.05 -6.09 6.64
CA ALA A 227 -7.64 -7.42 6.82
C ALA A 227 -7.88 -7.72 8.31
N GLN A 228 -6.89 -7.43 9.17
CA GLN A 228 -7.00 -7.62 10.60
C GLN A 228 -8.12 -6.79 11.22
N VAL A 229 -8.23 -5.50 10.85
CA VAL A 229 -9.32 -4.65 11.36
C VAL A 229 -10.67 -5.18 10.91
N LYS A 230 -10.81 -5.56 9.64
CA LYS A 230 -12.06 -6.13 9.13
C LYS A 230 -12.43 -7.39 9.92
N HIS A 231 -11.49 -8.32 10.10
CA HIS A 231 -11.73 -9.56 10.85
C HIS A 231 -12.11 -9.29 12.30
N ARG A 232 -11.35 -8.43 12.99
CA ARG A 232 -11.60 -8.08 14.38
C ARG A 232 -12.97 -7.42 14.56
N MET A 233 -13.27 -6.42 13.73
CA MET A 233 -14.53 -5.69 13.79
C MET A 233 -15.72 -6.62 13.53
N LEU A 234 -15.68 -7.43 12.47
CA LEU A 234 -16.76 -8.40 12.19
C LEU A 234 -16.98 -9.37 13.35
N ALA A 235 -15.90 -9.93 13.91
CA ALA A 235 -15.99 -10.90 15.00
C ALA A 235 -16.43 -10.28 16.34
N GLU A 236 -15.84 -9.15 16.74
CA GLU A 236 -16.03 -8.57 18.07
C GLU A 236 -17.26 -7.66 18.15
N LEU A 237 -17.53 -6.86 17.10
CA LEU A 237 -18.60 -5.85 17.13
C LEU A 237 -19.89 -6.34 16.46
N TRP A 238 -19.78 -7.03 15.31
CA TRP A 238 -20.94 -7.53 14.57
C TRP A 238 -21.28 -9.00 14.86
N GLN A 239 -20.40 -9.73 15.57
CA GLN A 239 -20.55 -11.17 15.85
C GLN A 239 -20.77 -12.00 14.58
N GLU A 240 -20.23 -11.52 13.46
CA GLU A 240 -20.28 -12.19 12.17
C GLU A 240 -19.07 -13.12 12.05
N PRO A 241 -19.27 -14.36 11.54
CA PRO A 241 -18.15 -15.25 11.33
C PRO A 241 -17.18 -14.63 10.32
N PRO A 242 -15.86 -14.72 10.54
CA PRO A 242 -14.89 -14.27 9.56
C PRO A 242 -15.17 -15.00 8.24
N THR A 243 -15.20 -14.26 7.13
CA THR A 243 -15.32 -14.86 5.80
C THR A 243 -14.28 -15.98 5.64
N PRO A 244 -14.67 -17.20 5.24
CA PRO A 244 -13.71 -18.27 5.02
C PRO A 244 -12.77 -17.91 3.86
N HIS A 245 -11.51 -18.34 3.99
CA HIS A 245 -10.42 -18.24 3.01
C HIS A 245 -9.62 -16.93 2.99
N LEU A 246 -8.79 -16.73 4.01
CA LEU A 246 -7.40 -16.43 3.68
C LEU A 246 -6.79 -17.72 3.10
N PRO A 247 -6.03 -17.67 1.99
CA PRO A 247 -5.29 -18.83 1.53
C PRO A 247 -4.48 -19.40 2.69
N GLU A 248 -4.48 -20.72 2.88
CA GLU A 248 -3.53 -21.34 3.80
C GLU A 248 -2.13 -20.96 3.29
N GLY A 249 -1.47 -20.09 4.05
CA GLY A 249 -0.12 -19.65 3.75
C GLY A 249 0.84 -20.84 3.73
N PRO A 250 2.10 -20.64 3.29
CA PRO A 250 3.09 -21.71 3.31
C PRO A 250 3.18 -22.35 4.69
N VAL A 251 3.13 -23.70 4.72
CA VAL A 251 3.15 -24.52 5.96
C VAL A 251 4.42 -24.29 6.80
N VAL A 252 5.46 -23.71 6.20
CA VAL A 252 6.73 -23.37 6.84
C VAL A 252 6.96 -21.85 6.85
N PRO A 253 7.60 -21.30 7.89
CA PRO A 253 7.92 -19.88 7.98
C PRO A 253 8.71 -19.37 6.76
N VAL A 254 8.29 -18.21 6.24
CA VAL A 254 8.98 -17.48 5.17
C VAL A 254 9.89 -16.42 5.80
N ARG A 255 11.15 -16.37 5.35
CA ARG A 255 12.13 -15.34 5.73
C ARG A 255 12.62 -14.62 4.50
N TYR A 256 12.89 -13.33 4.64
CA TYR A 256 13.38 -12.48 3.55
C TYR A 256 14.85 -12.15 3.78
N ASN A 257 15.68 -12.33 2.74
CA ASN A 257 17.06 -11.88 2.79
C ASN A 257 17.14 -10.34 2.96
N PRO A 258 18.27 -9.80 3.47
CA PRO A 258 18.46 -8.36 3.58
C PRO A 258 18.18 -7.64 2.27
N GLY A 259 17.40 -6.55 2.33
CA GLY A 259 17.03 -5.74 1.16
C GLY A 259 15.83 -6.26 0.36
N VAL A 260 15.44 -7.53 0.46
CA VAL A 260 14.33 -8.07 -0.35
C VAL A 260 13.02 -7.36 -0.06
N ARG A 261 12.69 -7.08 1.20
CA ARG A 261 11.48 -6.31 1.55
C ARG A 261 11.45 -4.92 0.94
N GLN A 262 12.61 -4.27 0.79
CA GLN A 262 12.71 -2.97 0.12
C GLN A 262 12.43 -3.12 -1.38
N VAL A 263 12.95 -4.17 -2.03
CA VAL A 263 12.62 -4.50 -3.42
C VAL A 263 11.11 -4.73 -3.60
N LEU A 264 10.48 -5.47 -2.69
CA LEU A 264 9.03 -5.67 -2.72
C LEU A 264 8.28 -4.34 -2.66
N GLU A 265 8.64 -3.47 -1.71
CA GLU A 265 8.02 -2.16 -1.53
C GLU A 265 8.22 -1.24 -2.75
N ASP A 266 9.44 -1.18 -3.30
CA ASP A 266 9.79 -0.33 -4.45
C ASP A 266 9.11 -0.77 -5.75
N HIS A 267 8.78 -2.06 -5.86
CA HIS A 267 8.13 -2.64 -7.04
C HIS A 267 6.64 -2.97 -6.82
N PHE A 268 6.04 -2.50 -5.72
CA PHE A 268 4.64 -2.74 -5.38
C PHE A 268 4.24 -4.22 -5.36
N ILE A 269 5.14 -5.10 -4.90
CA ILE A 269 4.90 -6.53 -4.72
C ILE A 269 4.55 -6.75 -3.24
N LEU A 270 3.42 -7.40 -2.97
CA LEU A 270 3.01 -7.70 -1.59
C LEU A 270 3.68 -8.97 -1.08
N GLU A 271 3.83 -9.10 0.24
CA GLU A 271 4.25 -10.37 0.85
C GLU A 271 3.24 -11.49 0.52
N SER A 272 1.95 -11.16 0.42
CA SER A 272 0.91 -12.09 -0.02
C SER A 272 0.98 -12.50 -1.49
N ASP A 273 1.65 -11.73 -2.35
CA ASP A 273 1.93 -12.15 -3.73
C ASP A 273 3.01 -13.24 -3.75
N ILE A 274 4.01 -13.13 -2.86
CA ILE A 274 5.03 -14.17 -2.65
C ILE A 274 4.39 -15.44 -2.12
N GLU A 275 3.50 -15.33 -1.14
CA GLU A 275 2.77 -16.47 -0.58
C GLU A 275 1.90 -17.16 -1.64
N GLN A 276 1.23 -16.41 -2.52
CA GLN A 276 0.47 -16.98 -3.63
C GLN A 276 1.36 -17.77 -4.61
N VAL A 277 2.56 -17.27 -4.94
CA VAL A 277 3.51 -18.01 -5.77
C VAL A 277 3.93 -19.33 -5.09
N LEU A 278 4.25 -19.27 -3.79
CA LEU A 278 4.64 -20.46 -3.03
C LEU A 278 3.49 -21.47 -2.89
N SER A 279 2.28 -20.99 -2.64
CA SER A 279 1.06 -21.80 -2.52
C SER A 279 0.70 -22.46 -3.85
N HIS A 280 0.84 -21.74 -4.97
CA HIS A 280 0.60 -22.28 -6.31
C HIS A 280 1.51 -23.47 -6.64
N ILE A 281 2.77 -23.44 -6.20
CA ILE A 281 3.70 -24.57 -6.37
C ILE A 281 3.38 -25.70 -5.40
N GLY A 282 2.99 -25.36 -4.16
CA GLY A 282 2.71 -26.32 -3.09
C GLY A 282 3.89 -27.25 -2.80
N THR A 283 3.64 -28.57 -2.85
CA THR A 283 4.69 -29.60 -2.74
C THR A 283 5.35 -29.95 -4.08
N GLY A 284 4.91 -29.32 -5.18
CA GLY A 284 5.43 -29.55 -6.52
C GLY A 284 6.88 -29.09 -6.71
N THR A 285 7.41 -29.39 -7.89
CA THR A 285 8.75 -28.98 -8.31
C THR A 285 8.69 -27.57 -8.91
N PRO A 286 9.43 -26.58 -8.36
CA PRO A 286 9.57 -25.27 -8.98
C PRO A 286 10.08 -25.41 -10.42
N PRO A 287 9.62 -24.60 -11.37
CA PRO A 287 9.94 -24.78 -12.79
C PRO A 287 11.42 -24.59 -13.12
N PHE A 288 12.12 -23.74 -12.36
CA PHE A 288 13.50 -23.35 -12.65
C PHE A 288 14.40 -23.47 -11.42
N TYR A 289 15.69 -23.67 -11.67
CA TYR A 289 16.73 -23.80 -10.65
C TYR A 289 18.03 -23.14 -11.13
N ASN A 290 18.74 -22.49 -10.22
CA ASN A 290 20.08 -21.97 -10.44
C ASN A 290 21.10 -22.87 -9.69
N PRO A 291 21.86 -23.74 -10.39
CA PRO A 291 22.88 -24.59 -9.79
C PRO A 291 24.05 -23.84 -9.14
N GLU A 292 24.38 -22.62 -9.57
CA GLU A 292 25.54 -21.89 -9.06
C GLU A 292 25.35 -21.44 -7.61
N ASN A 293 24.13 -21.05 -7.25
CA ASN A 293 23.82 -20.51 -5.92
C ASN A 293 22.75 -21.30 -5.14
N GLY A 294 22.31 -22.43 -5.72
CA GLY A 294 21.38 -23.39 -5.13
C GLY A 294 19.98 -22.84 -4.91
N THR A 295 19.49 -21.95 -5.77
CA THR A 295 18.18 -21.31 -5.62
C THR A 295 17.14 -21.89 -6.57
N HIS A 296 15.90 -21.99 -6.07
CA HIS A 296 14.72 -22.31 -6.87
C HIS A 296 14.07 -21.03 -7.38
N ILE A 297 13.47 -21.10 -8.56
CA ILE A 297 12.72 -19.98 -9.13
C ILE A 297 11.36 -20.50 -9.58
N ALA A 298 10.33 -19.73 -9.22
CA ALA A 298 8.96 -20.02 -9.61
C ALA A 298 8.19 -18.74 -9.88
N PHE A 299 7.03 -18.90 -10.50
CA PHE A 299 6.15 -17.79 -10.82
C PHE A 299 4.68 -18.19 -10.71
N PHE A 300 3.84 -17.19 -10.55
CA PHE A 300 2.39 -17.35 -10.61
C PHE A 300 1.74 -16.08 -11.15
N ARG A 301 0.70 -16.27 -11.96
CA ARG A 301 -0.09 -15.18 -12.53
C ARG A 301 -1.54 -15.27 -12.03
N PRO A 302 -1.86 -14.70 -10.85
CA PRO A 302 -3.22 -14.70 -10.32
C PRO A 302 -4.19 -13.79 -11.11
N GLY A 303 -3.65 -12.88 -11.94
CA GLY A 303 -4.45 -11.97 -12.74
C GLY A 303 -3.61 -11.26 -13.80
N ARG A 304 -3.63 -9.93 -13.81
CA ARG A 304 -2.90 -9.13 -14.82
C ARG A 304 -1.39 -9.17 -14.63
N VAL A 305 -0.94 -9.29 -13.38
CA VAL A 305 0.48 -9.31 -13.01
C VAL A 305 0.95 -10.75 -12.85
N CYS A 306 2.13 -11.06 -13.38
CA CYS A 306 2.86 -12.28 -13.10
C CYS A 306 3.96 -11.98 -12.09
N PHE A 307 3.98 -12.71 -10.98
CA PHE A 307 4.97 -12.57 -9.92
C PHE A 307 5.97 -13.72 -9.98
N TRP A 308 7.24 -13.39 -9.80
CA TRP A 308 8.35 -14.32 -9.81
C TRP A 308 9.08 -14.25 -8.47
N VAL A 309 9.54 -15.40 -7.99
CA VAL A 309 10.20 -15.54 -6.70
C VAL A 309 11.41 -16.45 -6.84
N THR A 310 12.58 -15.96 -6.43
CA THR A 310 13.78 -16.77 -6.21
C THR A 310 13.89 -17.08 -4.72
N PHE A 311 14.02 -18.36 -4.36
CA PHE A 311 14.05 -18.79 -2.96
C PHE A 311 14.90 -20.03 -2.72
N ARG A 312 15.31 -20.23 -1.47
CA ARG A 312 15.92 -21.48 -0.98
C ARG A 312 14.92 -22.21 -0.10
N LYS A 313 14.77 -23.52 -0.34
CA LYS A 313 13.88 -24.38 0.44
C LYS A 313 14.68 -25.18 1.44
N TYR A 314 14.40 -25.00 2.72
CA TYR A 314 14.93 -25.80 3.83
C TYR A 314 13.81 -26.66 4.42
N LYS A 315 14.17 -27.66 5.24
CA LYS A 315 13.18 -28.52 5.90
C LYS A 315 12.20 -27.75 6.80
N THR A 316 12.65 -26.65 7.41
CA THR A 316 11.89 -25.90 8.43
C THR A 316 11.53 -24.48 8.02
N ARG A 317 11.96 -24.01 6.84
CA ARG A 317 11.74 -22.62 6.40
C ARG A 317 11.96 -22.45 4.90
N ILE A 318 11.43 -21.37 4.36
CA ILE A 318 11.74 -20.86 3.03
C ILE A 318 12.46 -19.52 3.17
N GLU A 319 13.58 -19.35 2.47
CA GLU A 319 14.31 -18.06 2.42
C GLU A 319 14.12 -17.43 1.04
N ILE A 320 13.47 -16.27 0.99
CA ILE A 320 13.28 -15.48 -0.22
C ILE A 320 14.56 -14.70 -0.51
N VAL A 321 15.11 -14.93 -1.70
CA VAL A 321 16.35 -14.33 -2.18
C VAL A 321 16.06 -13.09 -3.04
N ASN A 322 15.03 -13.14 -3.88
CA ASN A 322 14.62 -12.03 -4.75
C ASN A 322 13.17 -12.24 -5.21
N ALA A 323 12.52 -11.17 -5.65
CA ALA A 323 11.23 -11.23 -6.32
C ALA A 323 11.06 -10.08 -7.32
N TRP A 324 10.31 -10.33 -8.38
CA TRP A 324 10.02 -9.36 -9.43
C TRP A 324 8.67 -9.68 -10.07
N SER A 325 8.18 -8.77 -10.91
CA SER A 325 6.92 -8.94 -11.59
C SER A 325 6.92 -8.29 -12.97
N HIS A 326 5.98 -8.70 -13.83
CA HIS A 326 5.69 -8.07 -15.11
C HIS A 326 4.21 -8.25 -15.46
N ARG A 327 3.69 -7.40 -16.36
CA ARG A 327 2.26 -7.40 -16.76
C ARG A 327 2.04 -7.95 -18.16
N MET A 328 3.11 -8.23 -18.89
CA MET A 328 3.03 -8.84 -20.22
C MET A 328 2.63 -10.32 -20.20
N GLN A 329 1.82 -10.75 -21.17
CA GLN A 329 1.50 -12.16 -21.41
C GLN A 329 2.58 -12.79 -22.31
N VAL A 330 3.18 -13.89 -21.87
CA VAL A 330 4.24 -14.57 -22.60
C VAL A 330 3.65 -15.83 -23.24
N ILE A 331 3.75 -15.93 -24.56
CA ILE A 331 3.19 -17.03 -25.35
C ILE A 331 4.35 -17.82 -25.95
N PRO A 332 4.55 -19.09 -25.51
CA PRO A 332 5.61 -19.92 -26.02
C PRO A 332 5.45 -20.26 -27.50
N ASN A 333 6.56 -20.11 -28.24
CA ASN A 333 6.67 -20.63 -29.59
C ASN A 333 7.12 -22.09 -29.54
N THR A 334 6.31 -22.98 -30.07
CA THR A 334 6.57 -24.43 -30.10
C THR A 334 7.52 -24.85 -31.24
N LEU A 335 7.84 -23.93 -32.16
CA LEU A 335 8.79 -24.19 -33.24
C LEU A 335 10.25 -24.03 -32.80
N PHE A 336 10.50 -23.48 -31.60
CA PHE A 336 11.84 -23.27 -31.03
C PHE A 336 12.82 -22.62 -32.02
N VAL A 337 12.38 -21.56 -32.69
CA VAL A 337 13.20 -20.82 -33.68
C VAL A 337 14.36 -20.13 -32.94
N PRO A 338 15.63 -20.50 -33.18
CA PRO A 338 16.76 -19.91 -32.46
C PRO A 338 16.88 -18.41 -32.72
N GLY A 339 17.41 -17.69 -31.74
CA GLY A 339 17.71 -16.28 -31.87
C GLY A 339 18.77 -15.82 -30.87
N THR A 340 19.25 -14.60 -31.07
CA THR A 340 20.17 -13.95 -30.14
C THR A 340 19.36 -13.11 -29.14
N PRO A 341 19.54 -13.29 -27.83
CA PRO A 341 18.86 -12.45 -26.84
C PRO A 341 19.33 -11.00 -26.98
N THR A 342 18.43 -10.05 -26.75
CA THR A 342 18.74 -8.61 -26.81
C THR A 342 19.56 -8.13 -25.61
N GLU A 343 19.46 -8.84 -24.48
CA GLU A 343 20.18 -8.55 -23.25
C GLU A 343 21.13 -9.70 -22.91
N PRO A 344 22.29 -9.43 -22.26
CA PRO A 344 23.17 -10.47 -21.76
C PRO A 344 22.44 -11.38 -20.76
N HIS A 345 22.60 -12.69 -20.92
CA HIS A 345 22.11 -13.67 -19.96
C HIS A 345 23.29 -14.29 -19.21
N ASN A 346 23.51 -13.83 -17.99
CA ASN A 346 24.67 -14.22 -17.18
C ASN A 346 24.35 -15.30 -16.14
N GLU A 347 23.09 -15.72 -16.05
CA GLU A 347 22.65 -16.72 -15.08
C GLU A 347 22.63 -18.11 -15.72
N THR A 348 23.22 -19.10 -15.05
CA THR A 348 23.06 -20.50 -15.45
C THR A 348 21.74 -21.01 -14.88
N ILE A 349 20.62 -20.79 -15.58
CA ILE A 349 19.30 -21.30 -15.17
C ILE A 349 18.96 -22.58 -15.93
N VAL A 350 18.47 -23.59 -15.20
CA VAL A 350 18.02 -24.86 -15.77
C VAL A 350 16.53 -25.08 -15.54
N CYS A 351 15.88 -25.84 -16.42
CA CYS A 351 14.51 -26.28 -16.23
C CYS A 351 14.48 -27.46 -15.25
N ARG A 352 14.03 -27.17 -14.02
CA ARG A 352 14.00 -28.17 -12.96
C ARG A 352 12.89 -29.20 -13.16
N SER A 353 11.80 -28.84 -13.85
CA SER A 353 10.73 -29.76 -14.24
C SER A 353 11.14 -30.78 -15.31
N CYS A 354 12.28 -30.59 -15.99
CA CYS A 354 12.78 -31.48 -17.03
C CYS A 354 14.19 -31.97 -16.69
N ASP A 355 14.37 -32.47 -15.47
CA ASP A 355 15.63 -33.06 -14.98
C ASP A 355 16.86 -32.14 -15.14
N ASN A 356 16.68 -30.86 -14.85
CA ASN A 356 17.70 -29.81 -15.03
C ASN A 356 18.12 -29.60 -16.49
N GLY A 357 17.19 -29.78 -17.44
CA GLY A 357 17.43 -29.49 -18.86
C GLY A 357 17.84 -28.04 -19.11
N GLU A 358 18.81 -27.84 -20.00
CA GLU A 358 19.31 -26.53 -20.39
C GLU A 358 18.23 -25.68 -21.07
N LEU A 359 18.27 -24.36 -20.80
CA LEU A 359 17.42 -23.40 -21.50
C LEU A 359 18.14 -22.91 -22.76
N GLY A 360 17.47 -23.02 -23.90
CA GLY A 360 17.95 -22.41 -25.15
C GLY A 360 17.29 -21.05 -25.40
N PHE A 361 17.85 -20.26 -26.31
CA PHE A 361 17.31 -18.95 -26.69
C PHE A 361 16.46 -19.05 -27.96
N PHE A 362 15.15 -18.89 -27.81
CA PHE A 362 14.19 -19.00 -28.92
C PHE A 362 13.27 -17.79 -29.02
N LYS A 363 12.83 -17.49 -30.23
CA LYS A 363 11.85 -16.43 -30.51
C LYS A 363 10.48 -16.81 -29.95
N ASN A 364 9.99 -16.02 -29.03
CA ASN A 364 8.70 -16.16 -28.36
C ASN A 364 7.84 -14.90 -28.56
N HIS A 365 6.54 -15.03 -28.35
CA HIS A 365 5.62 -13.90 -28.48
C HIS A 365 5.28 -13.32 -27.12
N VAL A 366 5.22 -12.00 -27.04
CA VAL A 366 4.85 -11.27 -25.83
C VAL A 366 3.75 -10.27 -26.17
N GLU A 367 2.68 -10.26 -25.39
CA GLU A 367 1.50 -9.40 -25.60
C GLU A 367 1.28 -8.43 -24.44
N TYR A 368 0.96 -7.17 -24.77
CA TYR A 368 0.60 -6.13 -23.81
C TYR A 368 -0.33 -5.08 -24.44
N LEU A 369 -1.45 -4.77 -23.78
CA LEU A 369 -2.44 -3.78 -24.23
C LEU A 369 -2.84 -3.95 -25.72
N GLY A 370 -3.06 -5.19 -26.16
CA GLY A 370 -3.44 -5.52 -27.54
C GLY A 370 -2.30 -5.46 -28.56
N SER A 371 -1.10 -5.05 -28.16
CA SER A 371 0.11 -5.09 -28.98
C SER A 371 0.85 -6.42 -28.78
N ARG A 372 1.49 -6.92 -29.85
CA ARG A 372 2.27 -8.16 -29.85
C ARG A 372 3.69 -7.90 -30.34
N PHE A 373 4.66 -8.51 -29.68
CA PHE A 373 6.08 -8.38 -29.94
C PHE A 373 6.77 -9.75 -29.99
N ASP A 374 7.80 -9.87 -30.83
CA ASP A 374 8.65 -11.05 -30.86
C ASP A 374 9.91 -10.78 -30.05
N VAL A 375 10.20 -11.66 -29.08
CA VAL A 375 11.34 -11.53 -28.17
C VAL A 375 12.05 -12.87 -28.06
N VAL A 376 13.38 -12.86 -28.11
CA VAL A 376 14.18 -14.05 -27.86
C VAL A 376 14.32 -14.23 -26.35
N LEU A 377 13.82 -15.35 -25.82
CA LEU A 377 13.77 -15.64 -24.39
C LEU A 377 14.36 -17.02 -24.07
N PRO A 378 14.94 -17.22 -22.86
CA PRO A 378 15.36 -18.54 -22.39
C PRO A 378 14.15 -19.45 -22.24
N GLN A 379 14.17 -20.60 -22.91
CA GLN A 379 13.04 -21.53 -22.96
C GLN A 379 13.52 -22.98 -22.98
N CYS A 380 12.84 -23.84 -22.22
CA CYS A 380 13.12 -25.26 -22.19
C CYS A 380 12.58 -25.94 -23.45
N LYS A 381 13.42 -26.67 -24.19
CA LYS A 381 12.98 -27.44 -25.37
C LYS A 381 12.03 -28.60 -25.04
N ASN A 382 12.05 -29.11 -23.81
CA ASN A 382 11.29 -30.31 -23.44
C ASN A 382 9.84 -29.95 -23.07
N CYS A 383 9.64 -28.97 -22.18
CA CYS A 383 8.30 -28.57 -21.71
C CYS A 383 7.80 -27.23 -22.26
N GLY A 384 8.63 -26.48 -22.99
CA GLY A 384 8.28 -25.18 -23.54
C GLY A 384 8.21 -24.04 -22.52
N MET A 385 8.51 -24.28 -21.23
CA MET A 385 8.51 -23.24 -20.20
C MET A 385 9.55 -22.17 -20.50
N ILE A 386 9.17 -20.91 -20.29
CA ILE A 386 10.00 -19.72 -20.54
C ILE A 386 10.39 -19.11 -19.21
N TYR A 387 11.69 -18.81 -19.06
CA TYR A 387 12.20 -18.06 -17.92
C TYR A 387 12.26 -16.57 -18.26
N ILE A 388 11.68 -15.74 -17.40
CA ILE A 388 11.79 -14.27 -17.46
C ILE A 388 12.68 -13.83 -16.31
N SER A 389 13.89 -13.37 -16.62
CA SER A 389 14.83 -12.89 -15.59
C SER A 389 14.37 -11.54 -14.99
N PRO A 390 14.88 -11.18 -13.80
CA PRO A 390 14.64 -9.86 -13.21
C PRO A 390 15.06 -8.72 -14.15
N ASP A 391 16.16 -8.89 -14.89
CA ASP A 391 16.69 -7.86 -15.79
C ASP A 391 15.76 -7.61 -16.99
N ILE A 392 15.20 -8.68 -17.57
CA ILE A 392 14.22 -8.56 -18.67
C ILE A 392 12.94 -7.88 -18.17
N ALA A 393 12.45 -8.30 -17.00
CA ALA A 393 11.22 -7.77 -16.42
C ALA A 393 11.34 -6.28 -16.04
N ARG A 394 12.43 -5.90 -15.36
CA ARG A 394 12.68 -4.53 -14.87
C ARG A 394 13.26 -3.61 -15.94
N GLY A 395 13.88 -4.16 -16.98
CA GLY A 395 14.41 -3.44 -18.13
C GLY A 395 13.39 -3.38 -19.25
N ARG A 396 13.62 -4.17 -20.30
CA ARG A 396 12.91 -4.00 -21.57
C ARG A 396 11.39 -4.17 -21.46
N MET A 397 10.89 -5.10 -20.65
CA MET A 397 9.44 -5.24 -20.44
C MET A 397 8.86 -3.97 -19.80
N ALA A 398 9.47 -3.47 -18.72
CA ALA A 398 9.02 -2.25 -18.05
C ALA A 398 9.06 -1.02 -18.98
N GLU A 399 10.08 -0.90 -19.84
CA GLU A 399 10.15 0.17 -20.85
C GLU A 399 8.98 0.13 -21.83
N VAL A 400 8.69 -1.05 -22.39
CA VAL A 400 7.60 -1.23 -23.34
C VAL A 400 6.24 -1.02 -22.68
N GLU A 401 6.05 -1.53 -21.46
CA GLU A 401 4.84 -1.28 -20.68
C GLU A 401 4.61 0.22 -20.51
N LYS A 402 5.65 0.98 -20.13
CA LYS A 402 5.56 2.44 -19.97
C LYS A 402 5.23 3.14 -21.29
N ILE A 403 5.90 2.79 -22.39
CA ILE A 403 5.66 3.40 -23.71
C ILE A 403 4.22 3.18 -24.18
N LEU A 404 3.63 2.02 -23.88
CA LEU A 404 2.25 1.71 -24.26
C LEU A 404 1.21 2.33 -23.32
N GLU A 405 1.58 2.61 -22.07
CA GLU A 405 0.69 3.27 -21.09
C GLU A 405 0.68 4.79 -21.21
N ASP A 406 1.78 5.37 -21.70
CA ASP A 406 1.89 6.81 -21.98
C ASP A 406 1.16 7.23 -23.28
N LYS A 407 0.72 6.26 -24.09
CA LYS A 407 -0.05 6.47 -25.34
C LYS A 407 -1.55 6.34 -25.10
#